data_AF-A0A011AJ33-F1
#
_entry.id   AF-A0A011AJ33-F1
#
_cell.length_a   1.000
_cell.length_b   1.000
_cell.length_c   1.000
_cell.angle_alpha   90.00
_cell.angle_beta   90.00
_cell.angle_gamma   90.00
#
_symmetry.space_group_name_H-M   'P 1'
#
loop_
_entity.id
_entity.type
_entity.pdbx_description
1 polymer ?
#
loop_
_entity_poly.entity_id
_entity_poly.type
_entity_poly.pdbx_seq_one_letter_code
_entity_poly.pdbx_strand_id
1 'polypeptide(L)'
;MSLADVDGAAVRKAIAEHDEIGQTEFLRRHGFRPALRYQVLHDGRRYDSKAILGVAHQYATGAPLAAAQFSGGEATVVRRLEQLGFTIDDVDAKPDATTGPNRPAPESLDASRPPLVLIAPSTGNKAARSRFSDTLAQPVDYTDDRLRNALSDSERASLERLHPDGRARFWGALPRFNTTIDRLRQGDVVVFTGQNHVVAVAALGCKLRNRQLADLLWPPASGHEGWLNVYTLVGFQLVHGVGYPQLRDWVGSSDNDIFQATRGLSPEKSAAVITGLGLTIHPDEDTQDAQAEAQLLAALDSARTPASQLSAAENNQTTTSSYNQPARTITIHRAEAELVNLFRDTLPGHSGDHRLRTAVGHTDLYLLDDGDIIEAKRGADHRYVRQALGQLLDYAVNTDQPVHRLTALFPASPLSADIQLLHCYGIDCLYWNRDTTFTREPASDTTREIMRPLWTMVLNHPK
;
A
#
# COMPACT_ATOMS: atom_id res chain seq x y z
N MET A 1 -33.70 18.56 -19.37
CA MET A 1 -33.87 17.42 -18.45
C MET A 1 -32.49 16.95 -18.05
N SER A 2 -32.23 16.77 -16.75
CA SER A 2 -30.86 16.62 -16.22
C SER A 2 -30.62 15.20 -15.71
N LEU A 3 -29.44 14.65 -16.01
CA LEU A 3 -28.99 13.38 -15.41
C LEU A 3 -28.78 13.49 -13.88
N ALA A 4 -28.73 14.72 -13.34
CA ALA A 4 -28.65 14.99 -11.91
C ALA A 4 -29.90 14.56 -11.13
N ASP A 5 -31.03 14.36 -11.81
CA ASP A 5 -32.30 14.00 -11.18
C ASP A 5 -32.43 12.48 -10.95
N VAL A 6 -31.50 11.68 -11.50
CA VAL A 6 -31.47 10.22 -11.31
C VAL A 6 -30.75 9.86 -10.02
N ASP A 7 -31.38 9.06 -9.15
CA ASP A 7 -30.77 8.54 -7.93
C ASP A 7 -30.42 7.04 -8.04
N GLY A 8 -29.68 6.51 -7.05
CA GLY A 8 -29.25 5.11 -7.05
C GLY A 8 -30.40 4.11 -6.85
N ALA A 9 -31.54 4.52 -6.28
CA ALA A 9 -32.70 3.66 -6.11
C ALA A 9 -33.41 3.43 -7.45
N ALA A 10 -33.51 4.47 -8.27
CA ALA A 10 -34.03 4.40 -9.62
C ALA A 10 -33.16 3.53 -10.54
N VAL A 11 -31.82 3.60 -10.39
CA VAL A 11 -30.89 2.72 -11.12
C VAL A 11 -31.07 1.25 -10.72
N ARG A 12 -31.22 0.94 -9.42
CA ARG A 12 -31.51 -0.43 -8.97
C ARG A 12 -32.86 -0.96 -9.47
N LYS A 13 -33.88 -0.10 -9.56
CA LYS A 13 -35.17 -0.47 -10.18
C LYS A 13 -35.04 -0.83 -11.65
N ALA A 14 -34.26 -0.05 -12.41
CA ALA A 14 -33.98 -0.35 -13.81
C ALA A 14 -33.22 -1.68 -13.99
N ILE A 15 -32.28 -1.97 -13.09
CA ILE A 15 -31.56 -3.26 -13.07
C ILE A 15 -32.51 -4.43 -12.75
N ALA A 16 -33.37 -4.27 -11.75
CA ALA A 16 -34.35 -5.31 -11.38
C ALA A 16 -35.32 -5.62 -12.53
N GLU A 17 -35.82 -4.60 -13.23
CA GLU A 17 -36.65 -4.81 -14.43
C GLU A 17 -35.86 -5.52 -15.53
N HIS A 18 -34.61 -5.11 -15.78
CA HIS A 18 -33.74 -5.78 -16.75
C HIS A 18 -33.54 -7.27 -16.41
N ASP A 19 -33.35 -7.60 -15.14
CA ASP A 19 -33.20 -8.99 -14.69
C ASP A 19 -34.49 -9.81 -14.83
N GLU A 20 -35.65 -9.18 -14.69
CA GLU A 20 -36.96 -9.81 -14.83
C GLU A 20 -37.30 -10.13 -16.30
N ILE A 21 -37.05 -9.19 -17.21
CA ILE A 21 -37.48 -9.32 -18.62
C ILE A 21 -36.36 -9.73 -19.58
N GLY A 22 -35.10 -9.65 -19.13
CA GLY A 22 -33.91 -9.97 -19.92
C GLY A 22 -33.50 -8.87 -20.90
N GLN A 23 -32.21 -8.86 -21.26
CA GLN A 23 -31.56 -7.78 -22.03
C GLN A 23 -32.25 -7.48 -23.36
N THR A 24 -32.54 -8.50 -24.17
CA THR A 24 -33.12 -8.30 -25.51
C THR A 24 -34.48 -7.61 -25.45
N GLU A 25 -35.35 -8.03 -24.52
CA GLU A 25 -36.68 -7.45 -24.36
C GLU A 25 -36.61 -6.09 -23.67
N PHE A 26 -35.70 -5.90 -22.72
CA PHE A 26 -35.46 -4.61 -22.06
C PHE A 26 -35.03 -3.53 -23.07
N LEU A 27 -34.06 -3.84 -23.92
CA LEU A 27 -33.60 -2.92 -24.95
C LEU A 27 -34.69 -2.60 -25.98
N ARG A 28 -35.44 -3.62 -26.41
CA ARG A 28 -36.55 -3.45 -27.37
C ARG A 28 -37.68 -2.60 -26.79
N ARG A 29 -38.07 -2.84 -25.53
CA ARG A 29 -39.15 -2.13 -24.83
C ARG A 29 -38.83 -0.65 -24.62
N HIS A 30 -37.59 -0.35 -24.26
CA HIS A 30 -37.17 1.00 -23.91
C HIS A 30 -36.46 1.76 -25.06
N GLY A 31 -36.35 1.14 -26.24
CA GLY A 31 -35.81 1.79 -27.44
C GLY A 31 -34.29 2.00 -27.43
N PHE A 32 -33.55 1.13 -26.75
CA PHE A 32 -32.09 1.19 -26.65
C PHE A 32 -31.41 0.14 -27.53
N ARG A 33 -30.13 0.38 -27.83
CA ARG A 33 -29.25 -0.61 -28.46
C ARG A 33 -28.26 -1.13 -27.41
N PRO A 34 -27.71 -2.35 -27.58
CA PRO A 34 -26.66 -2.85 -26.72
C PRO A 34 -25.50 -1.85 -26.62
N ALA A 35 -24.93 -1.71 -25.43
CA ALA A 35 -23.78 -0.87 -25.20
C ALA A 35 -22.55 -1.51 -25.85
N LEU A 36 -21.88 -0.76 -26.71
CA LEU A 36 -20.66 -1.21 -27.38
C LEU A 36 -19.45 -1.17 -26.45
N ARG A 37 -19.44 -0.24 -25.48
CA ARG A 37 -18.24 0.10 -24.71
C ARG A 37 -18.43 0.12 -23.20
N TYR A 38 -19.45 0.79 -22.68
CA TYR A 38 -19.61 0.93 -21.22
C TYR A 38 -20.78 0.11 -20.70
N GLN A 39 -20.52 -0.78 -19.75
CA GLN A 39 -21.53 -1.60 -19.10
C GLN A 39 -21.50 -1.39 -17.58
N VAL A 40 -22.67 -1.34 -16.94
CA VAL A 40 -22.78 -1.32 -15.48
C VAL A 40 -22.51 -2.72 -14.96
N LEU A 41 -21.62 -2.86 -13.97
CA LEU A 41 -21.40 -4.10 -13.25
C LEU A 41 -22.18 -4.06 -11.92
N HIS A 42 -23.16 -4.94 -11.77
CA HIS A 42 -23.96 -5.08 -10.55
C HIS A 42 -24.18 -6.56 -10.26
N ASP A 43 -23.88 -7.00 -9.04
CA ASP A 43 -24.01 -8.41 -8.60
C ASP A 43 -23.38 -9.45 -9.57
N GLY A 44 -22.23 -9.09 -10.17
CA GLY A 44 -21.50 -9.93 -11.11
C GLY A 44 -22.10 -10.01 -12.51
N ARG A 45 -23.15 -9.24 -12.81
CA ARG A 45 -23.79 -9.12 -14.12
C ARG A 45 -23.49 -7.79 -14.78
N ARG A 46 -23.48 -7.79 -16.10
CA ARG A 46 -23.22 -6.62 -16.95
C ARG A 46 -24.52 -6.11 -17.58
N TYR A 47 -24.72 -4.80 -17.56
CA TYR A 47 -25.92 -4.15 -18.06
C TYR A 47 -25.58 -2.96 -18.95
N ASP A 48 -26.39 -2.68 -19.97
CA ASP A 48 -26.12 -1.60 -20.93
C ASP A 48 -26.23 -0.22 -20.26
N SER A 49 -25.11 0.49 -20.07
CA SER A 49 -25.03 1.69 -19.22
C SER A 49 -26.02 2.79 -19.58
N LYS A 50 -26.20 3.07 -20.88
CA LYS A 50 -27.17 4.05 -21.40
C LYS A 50 -28.61 3.60 -21.19
N ALA A 51 -28.89 2.32 -21.38
CA ALA A 51 -30.25 1.79 -21.23
C ALA A 51 -30.67 1.81 -19.77
N ILE A 52 -29.79 1.36 -18.87
CA ILE A 52 -30.03 1.40 -17.42
C ILE A 52 -30.24 2.85 -16.95
N LEU A 53 -29.38 3.79 -17.34
CA LEU A 53 -29.52 5.17 -16.88
C LEU A 53 -30.75 5.87 -17.48
N GLY A 54 -31.10 5.57 -18.73
CA GLY A 54 -32.29 6.13 -19.39
C GLY A 54 -33.61 5.65 -18.76
N VAL A 55 -33.69 4.37 -18.41
CA VAL A 55 -34.85 3.79 -17.70
C VAL A 55 -34.88 4.24 -16.24
N ALA A 56 -33.72 4.37 -15.58
CA ALA A 56 -33.62 4.95 -14.25
C ALA A 56 -34.15 6.39 -14.21
N HIS A 57 -33.93 7.18 -15.26
CA HIS A 57 -34.52 8.52 -15.37
C HIS A 57 -36.05 8.49 -15.38
N GLN A 58 -36.67 7.51 -16.05
CA GLN A 58 -38.12 7.31 -16.00
C GLN A 58 -38.60 6.99 -14.58
N TYR A 59 -37.88 6.13 -13.85
CA TYR A 59 -38.21 5.81 -12.46
C TYR A 59 -38.04 6.98 -11.49
N ALA A 60 -37.11 7.90 -11.78
CA ALA A 60 -36.85 9.07 -10.94
C ALA A 60 -37.79 10.24 -11.24
N THR A 61 -38.17 10.45 -12.51
CA THR A 61 -38.84 11.69 -12.96
C THR A 61 -40.21 11.46 -13.62
N GLY A 62 -40.59 10.20 -13.86
CA GLY A 62 -41.80 9.84 -14.59
C GLY A 62 -41.70 10.00 -16.11
N ALA A 63 -40.60 10.54 -16.64
CA ALA A 63 -40.36 10.71 -18.07
C ALA A 63 -39.12 9.92 -18.53
N PRO A 64 -39.20 9.09 -19.58
CA PRO A 64 -38.04 8.37 -20.10
C PRO A 64 -37.07 9.32 -20.79
N LEU A 65 -35.77 9.04 -20.65
CA LEU A 65 -34.73 9.72 -21.41
C LEU A 65 -34.33 8.83 -22.60
N ALA A 66 -34.68 9.23 -23.82
CA ALA A 66 -34.36 8.47 -25.03
C ALA A 66 -32.86 8.56 -25.37
N ALA A 67 -32.33 7.57 -26.10
CA ALA A 67 -30.93 7.51 -26.50
C ALA A 67 -30.41 8.78 -27.22
N ALA A 68 -31.28 9.48 -27.96
CA ALA A 68 -30.94 10.74 -28.65
C ALA A 68 -30.88 11.98 -27.73
N GLN A 69 -31.37 11.87 -26.50
CA GLN A 69 -31.48 12.99 -25.54
C GLN A 69 -30.30 13.07 -24.57
N PHE A 70 -29.33 12.15 -24.64
CA PHE A 70 -28.08 12.24 -23.89
C PHE A 70 -27.16 13.29 -24.53
N SER A 71 -27.16 14.51 -24.00
CA SER A 71 -26.15 15.53 -24.34
C SER A 71 -24.89 15.30 -23.48
N GLY A 72 -23.74 15.11 -24.11
CA GLY A 72 -22.45 14.91 -23.43
C GLY A 72 -21.77 13.55 -23.60
N GLY A 73 -22.26 12.68 -24.49
CA GLY A 73 -21.62 11.40 -24.83
C GLY A 73 -21.58 10.38 -23.68
N GLU A 74 -20.91 9.26 -23.91
CA GLU A 74 -20.84 8.14 -22.95
C GLU A 74 -20.14 8.50 -21.64
N ALA A 75 -19.15 9.39 -21.67
CA ALA A 75 -18.42 9.83 -20.47
C ALA A 75 -19.33 10.50 -19.42
N THR A 76 -20.40 11.17 -19.84
CA THR A 76 -21.35 11.82 -18.92
C THR A 76 -22.25 10.80 -18.23
N VAL A 77 -22.61 9.72 -18.93
CA VAL A 77 -23.40 8.59 -18.41
C VAL A 77 -22.56 7.82 -17.37
N VAL A 78 -21.30 7.51 -17.71
CA VAL A 78 -20.34 6.83 -16.84
C VAL A 78 -20.14 7.61 -15.55
N ARG A 79 -19.78 8.89 -15.65
CA ARG A 79 -19.55 9.75 -14.48
C ARG A 79 -20.75 9.80 -13.54
N ARG A 80 -21.98 9.84 -14.09
CA ARG A 80 -23.19 9.87 -13.25
C ARG A 80 -23.40 8.54 -12.53
N LEU A 81 -23.24 7.41 -13.22
CA LEU A 81 -23.40 6.08 -12.62
C LEU A 81 -22.33 5.81 -11.53
N GLU A 82 -21.09 6.23 -11.75
CA GLU A 82 -20.02 6.17 -10.76
C GLU A 82 -20.31 7.04 -9.53
N GLN A 83 -20.82 8.26 -9.72
CA GLN A 83 -21.27 9.13 -8.62
C GLN A 83 -22.42 8.50 -7.79
N LEU A 84 -23.25 7.67 -8.42
CA LEU A 84 -24.33 6.94 -7.78
C LEU A 84 -23.87 5.61 -7.15
N GLY A 85 -22.57 5.29 -7.23
CA GLY A 85 -21.95 4.12 -6.61
C GLY A 85 -21.98 2.85 -7.46
N PHE A 86 -22.20 2.95 -8.77
CA PHE A 86 -22.17 1.82 -9.69
C PHE A 86 -20.82 1.72 -10.40
N THR A 87 -20.29 0.51 -10.51
CA THR A 87 -19.06 0.23 -11.25
C THR A 87 -19.35 0.18 -12.74
N ILE A 88 -18.51 0.82 -13.56
CA ILE A 88 -18.58 0.74 -15.02
C ILE A 88 -17.42 -0.10 -15.54
N ASP A 89 -17.73 -1.06 -16.41
CA ASP A 89 -16.80 -1.87 -17.17
C ASP A 89 -16.66 -1.29 -18.59
N ASP A 90 -15.43 -1.08 -19.05
CA ASP A 90 -15.11 -0.61 -20.42
C ASP A 90 -14.69 -1.82 -21.26
N VAL A 91 -15.62 -2.35 -22.08
CA VAL A 91 -15.42 -3.58 -22.87
C VAL A 91 -14.41 -3.40 -24.02
N ASP A 92 -14.00 -2.18 -24.35
CA ASP A 92 -12.92 -1.90 -25.33
C ASP A 92 -11.54 -1.71 -24.67
N ALA A 93 -11.45 -1.74 -23.33
CA ALA A 93 -10.17 -1.82 -22.67
C ALA A 93 -9.51 -3.16 -23.03
N LYS A 94 -8.26 -3.13 -23.55
CA LYS A 94 -7.52 -4.34 -23.95
C LYS A 94 -7.60 -5.39 -22.83
N PRO A 95 -8.08 -6.61 -23.12
CA PRO A 95 -8.22 -7.64 -22.10
C PRO A 95 -6.83 -8.14 -21.69
N ASP A 96 -6.53 -8.10 -20.38
CA ASP A 96 -5.51 -8.98 -19.82
C ASP A 96 -6.17 -10.35 -19.57
N ALA A 97 -5.51 -11.40 -20.06
CA ALA A 97 -6.13 -12.69 -20.28
C ALA A 97 -6.19 -13.51 -18.99
N THR A 98 -7.28 -13.43 -18.21
CA THR A 98 -7.78 -14.55 -17.39
C THR A 98 -9.16 -14.27 -16.81
N THR A 99 -10.23 -14.72 -17.49
CA THR A 99 -11.48 -15.09 -16.80
C THR A 99 -12.35 -15.98 -17.70
N GLY A 100 -12.53 -17.23 -17.27
CA GLY A 100 -13.63 -18.10 -17.70
C GLY A 100 -14.45 -18.51 -16.46
N PRO A 101 -15.75 -18.86 -16.61
CA PRO A 101 -16.70 -18.88 -15.50
C PRO A 101 -16.78 -20.27 -14.82
N ASN A 102 -16.88 -20.30 -13.48
CA ASN A 102 -17.99 -20.91 -12.70
C ASN A 102 -17.61 -21.35 -11.24
N ARG A 103 -18.34 -20.81 -10.26
CA ARG A 103 -18.65 -21.25 -8.85
C ARG A 103 -17.55 -21.48 -7.78
N PRO A 104 -17.88 -21.25 -6.49
CA PRO A 104 -16.91 -21.07 -5.40
C PRO A 104 -16.50 -22.39 -4.74
N ALA A 105 -15.21 -22.49 -4.41
CA ALA A 105 -14.61 -23.46 -3.48
C ALA A 105 -13.28 -22.87 -2.96
N PRO A 106 -12.73 -23.39 -1.85
CA PRO A 106 -12.09 -22.64 -0.76
C PRO A 106 -10.77 -21.97 -1.15
N GLU A 107 -10.34 -21.02 -0.30
CA GLU A 107 -9.03 -20.35 -0.28
C GLU A 107 -7.85 -21.23 -0.76
N SER A 108 -7.69 -21.40 -2.07
CA SER A 108 -6.41 -21.73 -2.67
C SER A 108 -5.77 -20.39 -3.02
N LEU A 109 -4.80 -20.02 -2.18
CA LEU A 109 -3.91 -18.89 -2.36
C LEU A 109 -3.32 -18.91 -3.76
N ASP A 110 -3.90 -18.13 -4.67
CA ASP A 110 -3.20 -17.68 -5.86
C ASP A 110 -2.06 -16.76 -5.39
N ALA A 111 -0.92 -17.38 -5.10
CA ALA A 111 0.31 -16.75 -4.64
C ALA A 111 0.97 -15.88 -5.73
N SER A 112 0.37 -15.80 -6.92
CA SER A 112 0.89 -15.02 -8.05
C SER A 112 0.31 -13.61 -8.15
N ARG A 113 -0.79 -13.31 -7.44
CA ARG A 113 -1.38 -11.97 -7.51
C ARG A 113 -0.49 -10.97 -6.78
N PRO A 114 -0.07 -9.85 -7.42
CA PRO A 114 0.67 -8.81 -6.73
C PRO A 114 -0.14 -8.24 -5.55
N PRO A 115 0.53 -7.85 -4.46
CA PRO A 115 -0.11 -7.25 -3.30
C PRO A 115 -0.82 -5.95 -3.70
N LEU A 116 -2.04 -5.76 -3.19
CA LEU A 116 -2.78 -4.52 -3.37
C LEU A 116 -2.52 -3.55 -2.22
N VAL A 117 -2.76 -2.27 -2.48
CA VAL A 117 -2.71 -1.20 -1.48
C VAL A 117 -4.10 -0.65 -1.19
N LEU A 118 -4.43 -0.54 0.09
CA LEU A 118 -5.56 0.22 0.61
C LEU A 118 -5.07 1.54 1.22
N ILE A 119 -5.53 2.67 0.71
CA ILE A 119 -5.34 3.96 1.38
C ILE A 119 -6.44 4.15 2.41
N ALA A 120 -6.06 4.38 3.67
CA ALA A 120 -6.94 4.54 4.81
C ALA A 120 -6.69 5.89 5.53
N PRO A 121 -7.59 6.88 5.41
CA PRO A 121 -7.46 8.14 6.13
C PRO A 121 -7.56 7.92 7.64
N SER A 122 -6.58 8.42 8.40
CA SER A 122 -6.38 8.06 9.81
C SER A 122 -6.28 9.25 10.76
N THR A 123 -5.76 10.40 10.32
CA THR A 123 -5.62 11.58 11.20
C THR A 123 -6.28 12.85 10.66
N GLY A 124 -6.99 12.75 9.53
CA GLY A 124 -7.60 13.88 8.82
C GLY A 124 -8.75 14.60 9.55
N ASN A 125 -9.37 13.98 10.56
CA ASN A 125 -10.40 14.61 11.40
C ASN A 125 -10.34 14.10 12.85
N LYS A 126 -11.09 14.75 13.76
CA LYS A 126 -11.06 14.41 15.20
C LYS A 126 -11.48 12.96 15.48
N ALA A 127 -12.50 12.46 14.80
CA ALA A 127 -12.97 11.08 14.98
C ALA A 127 -11.91 10.07 14.52
N ALA A 128 -11.30 10.30 13.35
CA ALA A 128 -10.21 9.46 12.84
C ALA A 128 -9.00 9.45 13.80
N ARG A 129 -8.61 10.62 14.33
CA ARG A 129 -7.53 10.73 15.33
C ARG A 129 -7.82 9.97 16.61
N SER A 130 -9.05 10.02 17.12
CA SER A 130 -9.46 9.21 18.27
C SER A 130 -9.26 7.73 17.96
N ARG A 131 -9.82 7.25 16.85
CA ARG A 131 -9.68 5.84 16.44
C ARG A 131 -8.22 5.41 16.31
N PHE A 132 -7.37 6.28 15.74
CA PHE A 132 -5.93 6.00 15.62
C PHE A 132 -5.32 5.77 17.00
N SER A 133 -5.62 6.66 17.97
CA SER A 133 -5.17 6.50 19.35
C SER A 133 -5.74 5.22 20.01
N ASP A 134 -7.01 4.92 19.77
CA ASP A 134 -7.74 3.86 20.45
C ASP A 134 -7.28 2.46 20.03
N THR A 135 -6.95 2.26 18.74
CA THR A 135 -6.75 0.90 18.20
C THR A 135 -5.56 0.71 17.25
N LEU A 136 -4.84 1.79 16.87
CA LEU A 136 -3.62 1.71 16.06
C LEU A 136 -2.36 2.03 16.85
N ALA A 137 -2.37 3.11 17.63
CA ALA A 137 -1.22 3.51 18.43
C ALA A 137 -0.87 2.43 19.46
N GLN A 138 -1.88 1.79 20.04
CA GLN A 138 -1.73 0.70 21.01
C GLN A 138 -2.52 -0.55 20.56
N PRO A 139 -1.90 -1.75 20.60
CA PRO A 139 -2.63 -2.99 20.38
C PRO A 139 -3.71 -3.21 21.43
N VAL A 140 -4.90 -3.60 20.98
CA VAL A 140 -6.05 -3.91 21.83
C VAL A 140 -6.01 -5.38 22.22
N ASP A 141 -6.17 -5.65 23.52
CA ASP A 141 -6.39 -7.00 24.03
C ASP A 141 -7.79 -7.47 23.60
N TYR A 142 -7.84 -8.40 22.65
CA TYR A 142 -9.09 -8.96 22.14
C TYR A 142 -9.53 -10.20 22.92
N THR A 143 -8.73 -10.65 23.89
CA THR A 143 -9.05 -11.79 24.77
C THR A 143 -9.93 -11.37 25.95
N ASP A 144 -10.00 -10.07 26.25
CA ASP A 144 -10.95 -9.50 27.21
C ASP A 144 -12.39 -9.92 26.89
N ASP A 145 -13.15 -10.27 27.93
CA ASP A 145 -14.50 -10.82 27.81
C ASP A 145 -15.44 -9.93 26.98
N ARG A 146 -15.28 -8.60 27.03
CA ARG A 146 -16.12 -7.67 26.27
C ARG A 146 -15.98 -7.88 24.77
N LEU A 147 -14.74 -8.00 24.27
CA LEU A 147 -14.46 -8.18 22.85
C LEU A 147 -14.57 -9.66 22.43
N ARG A 148 -14.09 -10.57 23.28
CA ARG A 148 -14.15 -12.02 23.06
C ARG A 148 -15.58 -12.51 22.84
N ASN A 149 -16.55 -11.97 23.58
CA ASN A 149 -17.96 -12.33 23.46
C ASN A 149 -18.63 -11.74 22.20
N ALA A 150 -18.03 -10.73 21.57
CA ALA A 150 -18.52 -10.16 20.31
C ALA A 150 -17.99 -10.89 19.07
N LEU A 151 -16.97 -11.74 19.23
CA LEU A 151 -16.32 -12.48 18.15
C LEU A 151 -16.96 -13.87 17.99
N SER A 152 -17.18 -14.28 16.75
CA SER A 152 -17.55 -15.67 16.46
C SER A 152 -16.37 -16.62 16.67
N ASP A 153 -16.64 -17.92 16.83
CA ASP A 153 -15.61 -18.95 17.00
C ASP A 153 -14.57 -18.93 15.85
N SER A 154 -15.02 -18.71 14.60
CA SER A 154 -14.14 -18.62 13.43
C SER A 154 -13.29 -17.35 13.42
N GLU A 155 -13.84 -16.23 13.91
CA GLU A 155 -13.11 -14.97 14.03
C GLU A 155 -12.04 -15.06 15.12
N ARG A 156 -12.37 -15.67 16.27
CA ARG A 156 -11.40 -15.92 17.35
C ARG A 156 -10.26 -16.81 16.89
N ALA A 157 -10.57 -17.93 16.23
CA ALA A 157 -9.55 -18.83 15.70
C ALA A 157 -8.64 -18.16 14.65
N SER A 158 -9.18 -17.22 13.87
CA SER A 158 -8.39 -16.46 12.88
C SER A 158 -7.48 -15.42 13.55
N LEU A 159 -7.98 -14.76 14.61
CA LEU A 159 -7.19 -13.82 15.41
C LEU A 159 -6.07 -14.53 16.16
N GLU A 160 -6.37 -15.62 16.87
CA GLU A 160 -5.38 -16.42 17.60
C GLU A 160 -4.25 -16.92 16.70
N ARG A 161 -4.56 -17.25 15.43
CA ARG A 161 -3.56 -17.68 14.45
C ARG A 161 -2.60 -16.56 14.04
N LEU A 162 -3.08 -15.31 13.93
CA LEU A 162 -2.28 -14.19 13.41
C LEU A 162 -1.75 -13.25 14.50
N HIS A 163 -2.32 -13.30 15.69
CA HIS A 163 -2.02 -12.45 16.83
C HIS A 163 -1.90 -13.31 18.10
N PRO A 164 -0.98 -14.29 18.16
CA PRO A 164 -0.94 -15.29 19.23
C PRO A 164 -0.69 -14.73 20.63
N ASP A 165 -0.26 -13.48 20.75
CA ASP A 165 -0.08 -12.74 22.00
C ASP A 165 -1.41 -12.22 22.59
N GLY A 166 -2.54 -12.46 21.91
CA GLY A 166 -3.86 -12.01 22.35
C GLY A 166 -4.14 -10.53 22.10
N ARG A 167 -3.25 -9.82 21.39
CA ARG A 167 -3.37 -8.38 21.15
C ARG A 167 -3.29 -8.08 19.66
N ALA A 168 -4.16 -7.19 19.18
CA ALA A 168 -4.15 -6.81 17.77
C ALA A 168 -4.40 -5.31 17.59
N ARG A 169 -3.81 -4.75 16.53
CA ARG A 169 -4.19 -3.42 16.04
C ARG A 169 -5.38 -3.55 15.11
N PHE A 170 -6.43 -2.76 15.37
CA PHE A 170 -7.67 -2.79 14.60
C PHE A 170 -7.84 -1.51 13.80
N TRP A 171 -8.38 -1.65 12.59
CA TRP A 171 -8.96 -0.54 11.84
C TRP A 171 -10.24 -0.96 11.15
N GLY A 172 -10.95 -0.01 10.55
CA GLY A 172 -12.17 -0.35 9.86
C GLY A 172 -12.71 0.68 8.91
N ALA A 173 -13.56 0.21 8.01
CA ALA A 173 -14.21 0.96 6.95
C ALA A 173 -15.74 0.81 7.01
N LEU A 174 -16.43 1.84 6.51
CA LEU A 174 -17.88 1.88 6.43
C LEU A 174 -18.43 0.85 5.42
N PRO A 175 -19.71 0.44 5.55
CA PRO A 175 -20.36 -0.51 4.63
C PRO A 175 -20.22 -0.17 3.15
N ARG A 176 -20.24 1.12 2.78
CA ARG A 176 -20.01 1.57 1.40
C ARG A 176 -18.68 1.13 0.78
N PHE A 177 -17.73 0.68 1.59
CA PHE A 177 -16.43 0.16 1.12
C PHE A 177 -16.35 -1.37 1.08
N ASN A 178 -17.46 -2.10 1.24
CA ASN A 178 -17.49 -3.58 1.23
C ASN A 178 -16.74 -4.16 0.02
N THR A 179 -17.06 -3.72 -1.19
CA THR A 179 -16.43 -4.20 -2.43
C THR A 179 -14.92 -3.92 -2.47
N THR A 180 -14.49 -2.81 -1.87
CA THR A 180 -13.06 -2.48 -1.78
C THR A 180 -12.36 -3.43 -0.81
N ILE A 181 -12.94 -3.67 0.37
CA ILE A 181 -12.38 -4.58 1.38
C ILE A 181 -12.42 -6.05 0.93
N ASP A 182 -13.43 -6.45 0.16
CA ASP A 182 -13.59 -7.82 -0.33
C ASP A 182 -12.47 -8.20 -1.32
N ARG A 183 -11.99 -7.24 -2.13
CA ARG A 183 -10.85 -7.43 -3.04
C ARG A 183 -9.50 -7.60 -2.36
N LEU A 184 -9.38 -7.15 -1.11
CA LEU A 184 -8.13 -7.25 -0.38
C LEU A 184 -7.92 -8.67 0.17
N ARG A 185 -6.67 -9.11 0.24
CA ARG A 185 -6.26 -10.37 0.84
C ARG A 185 -5.38 -10.10 2.05
N GLN A 186 -5.31 -11.08 2.96
CA GLN A 186 -4.31 -11.04 4.01
C GLN A 186 -2.93 -10.84 3.37
N GLY A 187 -2.15 -9.89 3.90
CA GLY A 187 -0.87 -9.50 3.33
C GLY A 187 -0.88 -8.28 2.41
N ASP A 188 -2.05 -7.87 1.91
CA ASP A 188 -2.17 -6.61 1.18
C ASP A 188 -1.80 -5.44 2.11
N VAL A 189 -1.26 -4.36 1.54
CA VAL A 189 -0.73 -3.25 2.31
C VAL A 189 -1.81 -2.24 2.63
N VAL A 190 -1.87 -1.77 3.86
CA VAL A 190 -2.69 -0.64 4.29
C VAL A 190 -1.78 0.56 4.55
N VAL A 191 -2.00 1.64 3.79
CA VAL A 191 -1.30 2.92 3.93
C VAL A 191 -2.21 3.90 4.65
N PHE A 192 -1.81 4.30 5.86
CA PHE A 192 -2.53 5.28 6.66
C PHE A 192 -2.08 6.69 6.31
N THR A 193 -3.03 7.57 6.03
CA THR A 193 -2.76 8.96 5.63
C THR A 193 -3.37 9.97 6.60
N GLY A 194 -2.79 11.16 6.63
CA GLY A 194 -3.39 12.33 7.27
C GLY A 194 -2.35 13.39 7.57
N GLN A 195 -2.83 14.59 7.93
CA GLN A 195 -1.96 15.76 8.14
C GLN A 195 -0.97 16.00 6.97
N ASN A 196 -1.41 15.77 5.72
CA ASN A 196 -0.61 15.90 4.49
C ASN A 196 0.57 14.91 4.33
N HIS A 197 0.60 13.83 5.10
CA HIS A 197 1.66 12.82 5.06
C HIS A 197 1.10 11.39 5.08
N VAL A 198 1.93 10.44 4.66
CA VAL A 198 1.76 9.03 5.04
C VAL A 198 2.16 8.91 6.50
N VAL A 199 1.25 8.43 7.34
CA VAL A 199 1.40 8.34 8.80
C VAL A 199 1.94 6.98 9.22
N ALA A 200 1.44 5.90 8.60
CA ALA A 200 1.82 4.55 8.94
C ALA A 200 1.57 3.58 7.79
N VAL A 201 2.21 2.43 7.83
CA VAL A 201 1.98 1.28 6.95
C VAL A 201 1.82 0.02 7.77
N ALA A 202 1.02 -0.92 7.27
CA ALA A 202 0.86 -2.24 7.89
C ALA A 202 0.32 -3.25 6.88
N ALA A 203 0.57 -4.54 7.10
CA ALA A 203 -0.03 -5.61 6.34
C ALA A 203 -1.43 -5.92 6.87
N LEU A 204 -2.38 -6.17 5.97
CA LEU A 204 -3.73 -6.59 6.32
C LEU A 204 -3.70 -7.98 6.94
N GLY A 205 -4.25 -8.10 8.16
CA GLY A 205 -4.45 -9.36 8.86
C GLY A 205 -5.83 -9.98 8.58
N CYS A 206 -6.57 -10.26 9.65
CA CYS A 206 -7.94 -10.77 9.58
C CYS A 206 -8.89 -9.71 9.00
N LYS A 207 -9.84 -10.13 8.16
CA LYS A 207 -11.01 -9.32 7.78
C LYS A 207 -12.22 -9.84 8.57
N LEU A 208 -12.81 -8.97 9.38
CA LEU A 208 -13.92 -9.26 10.28
C LEU A 208 -15.11 -8.37 9.90
N ARG A 209 -16.15 -8.95 9.31
CA ARG A 209 -17.36 -8.20 8.92
C ARG A 209 -18.34 -8.15 10.11
N ASN A 210 -17.92 -7.51 11.19
CA ASN A 210 -18.56 -7.61 12.50
C ASN A 210 -18.89 -6.22 13.07
N ARG A 211 -20.18 -5.84 13.00
CA ARG A 211 -20.67 -4.55 13.51
C ARG A 211 -20.62 -4.47 15.04
N GLN A 212 -20.94 -5.55 15.74
CA GLN A 212 -20.94 -5.58 17.21
C GLN A 212 -19.53 -5.31 17.75
N LEU A 213 -18.52 -5.96 17.16
CA LEU A 213 -17.12 -5.69 17.47
C LEU A 213 -16.75 -4.24 17.13
N ALA A 214 -17.17 -3.75 15.97
CA ALA A 214 -16.87 -2.40 15.53
C ALA A 214 -17.43 -1.32 16.47
N ASP A 215 -18.65 -1.51 16.99
CA ASP A 215 -19.29 -0.58 17.93
C ASP A 215 -18.62 -0.62 19.32
N LEU A 216 -18.04 -1.77 19.72
CA LEU A 216 -17.27 -1.88 20.96
C LEU A 216 -15.89 -1.22 20.87
N LEU A 217 -15.26 -1.28 19.69
CA LEU A 217 -13.98 -0.64 19.40
C LEU A 217 -14.14 0.85 19.16
N TRP A 218 -15.14 1.24 18.36
CA TRP A 218 -15.42 2.62 17.96
C TRP A 218 -16.92 2.91 18.03
N PRO A 219 -17.43 3.34 19.20
CA PRO A 219 -18.84 3.65 19.37
C PRO A 219 -19.34 4.65 18.30
N PRO A 220 -20.45 4.35 17.61
CA PRO A 220 -20.94 5.21 16.54
C PRO A 220 -21.44 6.54 17.11
N ALA A 221 -21.11 7.64 16.43
CA ALA A 221 -21.73 8.93 16.72
C ALA A 221 -23.23 8.87 16.35
N SER A 222 -24.09 9.46 17.17
CA SER A 222 -25.54 9.48 16.95
C SER A 222 -25.88 9.97 15.54
N GLY A 223 -26.66 9.18 14.78
CA GLY A 223 -27.08 9.51 13.42
C GLY A 223 -26.06 9.25 12.30
N HIS A 224 -24.88 8.70 12.61
CA HIS A 224 -23.88 8.35 11.61
C HIS A 224 -23.89 6.85 11.25
N GLU A 225 -23.54 6.55 9.99
CA GLU A 225 -23.34 5.18 9.52
C GLU A 225 -22.24 4.51 10.37
N GLY A 226 -22.59 3.41 11.05
CA GLY A 226 -21.64 2.65 11.87
C GLY A 226 -20.65 1.85 11.03
N TRP A 227 -19.54 1.47 11.65
CA TRP A 227 -18.49 0.67 11.03
C TRP A 227 -18.98 -0.77 10.82
N LEU A 228 -18.47 -1.44 9.78
CA LEU A 228 -18.84 -2.83 9.48
C LEU A 228 -17.63 -3.67 9.10
N ASN A 229 -16.76 -3.14 8.25
CA ASN A 229 -15.55 -3.82 7.85
C ASN A 229 -14.47 -3.55 8.90
N VAL A 230 -14.33 -4.43 9.89
CA VAL A 230 -13.22 -4.42 10.84
C VAL A 230 -12.10 -5.27 10.25
N TYR A 231 -10.85 -4.87 10.44
CA TYR A 231 -9.71 -5.68 10.07
C TYR A 231 -8.53 -5.45 11.00
N THR A 232 -7.68 -6.46 11.13
CA THR A 232 -6.45 -6.36 11.92
C THR A 232 -5.24 -6.03 11.06
N LEU A 233 -4.17 -5.61 11.72
CA LEU A 233 -2.94 -5.18 11.08
C LEU A 233 -1.73 -5.90 11.69
N VAL A 234 -0.82 -6.34 10.83
CA VAL A 234 0.44 -6.97 11.19
C VAL A 234 1.60 -6.11 10.68
N GLY A 235 2.72 -6.07 11.40
CA GLY A 235 3.89 -5.27 11.00
C GLY A 235 3.60 -3.77 10.92
N PHE A 236 2.83 -3.23 11.87
CA PHE A 236 2.49 -1.80 11.89
C PHE A 236 3.73 -0.94 12.18
N GLN A 237 4.00 0.00 11.28
CA GLN A 237 5.13 0.92 11.36
C GLN A 237 4.69 2.35 11.10
N LEU A 238 5.20 3.28 11.90
CA LEU A 238 5.06 4.71 11.60
C LEU A 238 5.96 5.06 10.42
N VAL A 239 5.50 6.02 9.61
CA VAL A 239 6.22 6.49 8.42
C VAL A 239 6.55 7.96 8.61
N HIS A 240 7.81 8.31 8.33
CA HIS A 240 8.29 9.68 8.34
C HIS A 240 8.79 10.10 6.95
N GLY A 241 8.74 11.41 6.68
CA GLY A 241 9.34 11.99 5.48
C GLY A 241 8.62 11.71 4.16
N VAL A 242 7.42 11.12 4.17
CA VAL A 242 6.61 10.89 2.95
C VAL A 242 5.40 11.81 2.93
N GLY A 243 5.49 12.85 2.10
CA GLY A 243 4.42 13.84 1.90
C GLY A 243 3.39 13.38 0.87
N TYR A 244 2.22 14.04 0.87
CA TYR A 244 1.22 13.83 -0.18
C TYR A 244 1.71 14.08 -1.61
N PRO A 245 2.60 15.05 -1.92
CA PRO A 245 3.14 15.19 -3.27
C PRO A 245 3.75 13.88 -3.80
N GLN A 246 4.66 13.27 -3.05
CA GLN A 246 5.28 11.99 -3.41
C GLN A 246 4.23 10.86 -3.54
N LEU A 247 3.29 10.77 -2.60
CA LEU A 247 2.23 9.77 -2.67
C LEU A 247 1.35 9.95 -3.92
N ARG A 248 1.04 11.19 -4.31
CA ARG A 248 0.26 11.47 -5.52
C ARG A 248 0.99 11.05 -6.79
N ASP A 249 2.30 11.26 -6.84
CA ASP A 249 3.13 10.84 -7.97
C ASP A 249 3.06 9.32 -8.15
N TRP A 250 3.18 8.56 -7.07
CA TRP A 250 3.09 7.09 -7.12
C TRP A 250 1.67 6.59 -7.44
N VAL A 251 0.64 7.24 -6.92
CA VAL A 251 -0.76 6.88 -7.18
C VAL A 251 -1.23 7.34 -8.57
N GLY A 252 -0.53 8.30 -9.18
CA GLY A 252 -0.97 9.00 -10.38
C GLY A 252 -2.33 9.70 -10.15
N SER A 253 -2.43 10.47 -9.06
CA SER A 253 -3.64 11.25 -8.70
C SER A 253 -3.43 12.75 -8.95
N SER A 254 -4.52 13.52 -9.02
CA SER A 254 -4.44 14.98 -9.22
C SER A 254 -3.76 15.71 -8.06
N ASP A 255 -3.15 16.86 -8.33
CA ASP A 255 -2.40 17.66 -7.33
C ASP A 255 -3.23 18.08 -6.12
N ASN A 256 -4.55 18.15 -6.27
CA ASN A 256 -5.49 18.50 -5.21
C ASN A 256 -5.97 17.30 -4.41
N ASP A 257 -5.48 16.09 -4.70
CA ASP A 257 -5.83 14.91 -3.94
C ASP A 257 -5.19 14.96 -2.54
N ILE A 258 -6.06 14.93 -1.54
CA ILE A 258 -5.75 15.02 -0.11
C ILE A 258 -6.06 13.72 0.63
N PHE A 259 -6.34 12.63 -0.09
CA PHE A 259 -6.53 11.29 0.48
C PHE A 259 -7.52 11.24 1.65
N GLN A 260 -8.67 11.91 1.50
CA GLN A 260 -9.72 11.98 2.53
C GLN A 260 -10.69 10.80 2.54
N ALA A 261 -10.65 9.92 1.54
CA ALA A 261 -11.52 8.77 1.43
C ALA A 261 -10.73 7.46 1.38
N THR A 262 -11.26 6.42 2.03
CA THR A 262 -10.77 5.05 1.89
C THR A 262 -10.85 4.63 0.42
N ARG A 263 -9.77 4.09 -0.14
CA ARG A 263 -9.79 3.56 -1.52
C ARG A 263 -8.76 2.45 -1.71
N GLY A 264 -9.14 1.43 -2.45
CA GLY A 264 -8.21 0.40 -2.94
C GLY A 264 -7.60 0.85 -4.26
N LEU A 265 -6.30 0.61 -4.42
CA LEU A 265 -5.56 0.93 -5.65
C LEU A 265 -5.60 -0.23 -6.66
N SER A 266 -5.32 0.08 -7.93
CA SER A 266 -5.08 -0.95 -8.95
C SER A 266 -3.75 -1.67 -8.67
N PRO A 267 -3.49 -2.84 -9.28
CA PRO A 267 -2.21 -3.53 -9.15
C PRO A 267 -1.00 -2.64 -9.51
N GLU A 268 -1.06 -1.88 -10.60
CA GLU A 268 0.09 -1.05 -11.03
C GLU A 268 0.37 0.07 -10.02
N LYS A 269 -0.69 0.76 -9.56
CA LYS A 269 -0.60 1.82 -8.55
C LYS A 269 -0.14 1.26 -7.20
N SER A 270 -0.58 0.05 -6.86
CA SER A 270 -0.15 -0.64 -5.63
C SER A 270 1.34 -0.94 -5.69
N ALA A 271 1.84 -1.48 -6.80
CA ALA A 271 3.27 -1.74 -7.00
C ALA A 271 4.10 -0.45 -6.92
N ALA A 272 3.63 0.64 -7.53
CA ALA A 272 4.30 1.94 -7.46
C ALA A 272 4.39 2.47 -6.03
N VAL A 273 3.29 2.39 -5.25
CA VAL A 273 3.28 2.84 -3.86
C VAL A 273 4.16 1.96 -2.97
N ILE A 274 4.10 0.63 -3.13
CA ILE A 274 4.95 -0.33 -2.40
C ILE A 274 6.43 -0.04 -2.66
N THR A 275 6.79 0.15 -3.94
CA THR A 275 8.17 0.48 -4.36
C THR A 275 8.60 1.86 -3.85
N GLY A 276 7.75 2.88 -3.99
CA GLY A 276 8.05 4.23 -3.54
C GLY A 276 8.28 4.32 -2.03
N LEU A 277 7.46 3.59 -1.27
CA LEU A 277 7.61 3.45 0.17
C LEU A 277 8.79 2.55 0.58
N GLY A 278 9.46 1.89 -0.36
CA GLY A 278 10.57 0.96 -0.07
C GLY A 278 10.12 -0.25 0.72
N LEU A 279 8.88 -0.73 0.50
CA LEU A 279 8.32 -1.84 1.26
C LEU A 279 8.73 -3.16 0.63
N THR A 280 9.45 -3.97 1.40
CA THR A 280 9.71 -5.37 1.05
C THR A 280 8.69 -6.25 1.77
N ILE A 281 8.02 -7.13 1.01
CA ILE A 281 7.03 -8.07 1.52
C ILE A 281 7.66 -9.45 1.48
N HIS A 282 8.10 -9.95 2.63
CA HIS A 282 8.65 -11.30 2.74
C HIS A 282 7.59 -12.25 3.30
N PRO A 283 7.23 -13.31 2.56
CA PRO A 283 6.60 -14.47 3.15
C PRO A 283 7.71 -15.26 3.86
N ASP A 284 7.69 -15.26 5.19
CA ASP A 284 8.63 -15.99 6.05
C ASP A 284 9.99 -15.27 6.21
N GLU A 285 10.07 -14.39 7.21
CA GLU A 285 11.33 -13.75 7.60
C GLU A 285 12.25 -14.70 8.36
N ASP A 286 13.55 -14.62 8.08
CA ASP A 286 14.58 -15.11 9.00
C ASP A 286 14.51 -14.31 10.31
N THR A 287 14.52 -15.00 11.46
CA THR A 287 14.39 -14.37 12.79
C THR A 287 15.44 -13.27 13.03
N GLN A 288 16.63 -13.42 12.44
CA GLN A 288 17.70 -12.42 12.54
C GLN A 288 17.38 -11.13 11.76
N ASP A 289 16.65 -11.23 10.66
CA ASP A 289 16.25 -10.07 9.85
C ASP A 289 15.13 -9.28 10.50
N ALA A 290 14.14 -9.98 11.06
CA ALA A 290 13.09 -9.34 11.86
C ALA A 290 13.67 -8.61 13.08
N GLN A 291 14.67 -9.21 13.74
CA GLN A 291 15.37 -8.59 14.87
C GLN A 291 16.18 -7.36 14.45
N ALA A 292 16.95 -7.45 13.37
CA ALA A 292 17.73 -6.32 12.84
C ALA A 292 16.82 -5.15 12.43
N GLU A 293 15.72 -5.44 11.74
CA GLU A 293 14.68 -4.47 11.38
C GLU A 293 14.13 -3.73 12.61
N ALA A 294 13.68 -4.49 13.62
CA ALA A 294 13.09 -3.92 14.83
C ALA A 294 14.10 -3.08 15.64
N GLN A 295 15.35 -3.54 15.73
CA GLN A 295 16.41 -2.81 16.42
C GLN A 295 16.74 -1.49 15.72
N LEU A 296 16.80 -1.48 14.38
CA LEU A 296 17.08 -0.27 13.62
C LEU A 296 15.94 0.74 13.75
N LEU A 297 14.69 0.32 13.56
CA LEU A 297 13.53 1.21 13.71
C LEU A 297 13.46 1.85 15.11
N ALA A 298 13.66 1.05 16.17
CA ALA A 298 13.69 1.58 17.54
C ALA A 298 14.83 2.61 17.76
N ALA A 299 15.99 2.39 17.15
CA ALA A 299 17.11 3.32 17.21
C ALA A 299 16.79 4.63 16.46
N LEU A 300 16.20 4.53 15.26
CA LEU A 300 15.80 5.69 14.45
C LEU A 300 14.75 6.55 15.16
N ASP A 301 13.72 5.94 15.75
CA ASP A 301 12.70 6.64 16.53
C ASP A 301 13.31 7.41 17.71
N SER A 302 14.26 6.77 18.40
CA SER A 302 14.98 7.39 19.52
C SER A 302 15.79 8.60 19.07
N ALA A 303 16.43 8.55 17.90
CA ALA A 303 17.23 9.64 17.36
C ALA A 303 16.40 10.82 16.82
N ARG A 304 15.16 10.57 16.36
CA ARG A 304 14.25 11.61 15.86
C ARG A 304 13.59 12.43 16.98
N THR A 305 13.66 12.00 18.24
CA THR A 305 13.00 12.67 19.36
C THR A 305 13.99 13.57 20.12
N PRO A 306 13.96 14.91 19.99
CA PRO A 306 14.71 15.76 20.90
C PRO A 306 14.14 15.59 22.31
N ALA A 307 15.02 15.56 23.31
CA ALA A 307 14.72 15.38 24.73
C ALA A 307 13.82 16.51 25.30
N SER A 308 12.55 16.54 24.90
CA SER A 308 11.47 17.29 25.55
C SER A 308 10.13 16.87 24.96
N GLN A 309 9.64 15.67 25.29
CA GLN A 309 8.20 15.46 25.52
C GLN A 309 8.01 14.18 26.34
N LEU A 310 7.20 14.34 27.40
CA LEU A 310 6.98 13.40 28.48
C LEU A 310 6.47 12.03 28.01
N SER A 311 7.15 11.00 28.52
CA SER A 311 6.62 9.72 29.03
C SER A 311 5.43 9.08 28.30
N ALA A 312 5.70 8.01 27.56
CA ALA A 312 5.02 6.75 27.78
C ALA A 312 6.06 5.76 28.33
N ALA A 313 5.88 5.37 29.59
CA ALA A 313 6.79 4.51 30.32
C ALA A 313 6.87 3.10 29.70
N GLU A 314 8.12 2.67 29.49
CA GLU A 314 8.66 1.31 29.55
C GLU A 314 7.68 0.16 29.73
N ASN A 315 7.59 -0.74 28.75
CA ASN A 315 8.40 -1.97 28.80
C ASN A 315 8.33 -2.73 27.49
N ASN A 316 9.41 -2.57 26.74
CA ASN A 316 9.79 -3.39 25.59
C ASN A 316 10.31 -4.73 26.15
N GLN A 317 9.41 -5.66 26.44
CA GLN A 317 9.76 -7.06 26.65
C GLN A 317 9.10 -7.89 25.55
N THR A 318 9.67 -7.78 24.35
CA THR A 318 9.46 -8.77 23.30
C THR A 318 10.10 -10.06 23.78
N THR A 319 9.34 -10.86 24.52
CA THR A 319 9.71 -12.21 24.89
C THR A 319 9.64 -13.03 23.61
N THR A 320 10.79 -13.24 22.97
CA THR A 320 10.91 -14.10 21.79
C THR A 320 10.67 -15.55 22.24
N SER A 321 9.42 -15.98 22.23
CA SER A 321 9.06 -17.40 22.31
C SER A 321 8.92 -17.95 20.90
N SER A 322 9.86 -18.82 20.52
CA SER A 322 9.85 -19.58 19.28
C SER A 322 8.65 -20.54 19.25
N TYR A 323 7.66 -20.21 18.42
CA TYR A 323 6.58 -21.13 18.07
C TYR A 323 6.51 -21.29 16.56
N ASN A 324 6.44 -22.54 16.15
CA ASN A 324 6.52 -23.01 14.79
C ASN A 324 5.09 -23.24 14.27
N GLN A 325 4.53 -22.36 13.43
CA GLN A 325 3.40 -22.68 12.53
C GLN A 325 3.37 -21.77 11.28
N PRO A 326 2.97 -22.30 10.11
CA PRO A 326 3.07 -21.62 8.82
C PRO A 326 1.81 -20.79 8.57
N ALA A 327 1.75 -19.60 9.17
CA ALA A 327 0.97 -18.52 8.59
C ALA A 327 1.99 -17.54 8.06
N ARG A 328 2.10 -17.43 6.72
CA ARG A 328 2.96 -16.48 6.01
C ARG A 328 2.81 -15.11 6.68
N THR A 329 3.73 -14.78 7.57
CA THR A 329 3.72 -13.51 8.27
C THR A 329 4.32 -12.55 7.28
N ILE A 330 3.46 -11.76 6.66
CA ILE A 330 3.89 -10.73 5.72
C ILE A 330 4.34 -9.56 6.56
N THR A 331 5.65 -9.51 6.78
CA THR A 331 6.29 -8.37 7.41
C THR A 331 6.60 -7.34 6.35
N ILE A 332 6.23 -6.10 6.65
CA ILE A 332 6.57 -4.94 5.85
C ILE A 332 7.90 -4.41 6.38
N HIS A 333 8.90 -4.31 5.51
CA HIS A 333 10.19 -3.72 5.85
C HIS A 333 10.30 -2.29 5.37
N ARG A 334 10.86 -1.42 6.21
CA ARG A 334 11.10 -0.02 5.88
C ARG A 334 12.36 0.54 6.57
N ALA A 335 13.06 -0.24 7.38
CA ALA A 335 14.19 0.27 8.16
C ALA A 335 15.30 0.85 7.26
N GLU A 336 15.55 0.24 6.09
CA GLU A 336 16.46 0.76 5.07
C GLU A 336 15.99 2.10 4.52
N ALA A 337 14.72 2.19 4.10
CA ALA A 337 14.14 3.43 3.59
C ALA A 337 14.12 4.56 4.63
N GLU A 338 13.90 4.26 5.92
CA GLU A 338 13.97 5.25 7.00
C GLU A 338 15.41 5.71 7.27
N LEU A 339 16.40 4.81 7.21
CA LEU A 339 17.81 5.15 7.29
C LEU A 339 18.24 6.05 6.11
N VAL A 340 17.76 5.74 4.90
CA VAL A 340 17.97 6.58 3.70
C VAL A 340 17.34 7.95 3.88
N ASN A 341 16.11 8.03 4.39
CA ASN A 341 15.45 9.32 4.66
C ASN A 341 16.25 10.14 5.68
N LEU A 342 16.74 9.52 6.75
CA LEU A 342 17.57 10.20 7.75
C LEU A 342 18.87 10.72 7.13
N PHE A 343 19.53 9.93 6.28
CA PHE A 343 20.71 10.37 5.55
C PHE A 343 20.40 11.52 4.58
N ARG A 344 19.29 11.41 3.83
CA ARG A 344 18.85 12.46 2.90
C ARG A 344 18.62 13.80 3.60
N ASP A 345 18.08 13.79 4.82
CA ASP A 345 17.87 15.01 5.61
C ASP A 345 19.19 15.75 5.94
N THR A 346 20.35 15.08 5.83
CA THR A 346 21.68 15.69 5.99
C THR A 346 22.25 16.30 4.71
N LEU A 347 21.66 16.00 3.55
CA LEU A 347 22.18 16.45 2.25
C LEU A 347 21.71 17.89 1.94
N PRO A 348 22.61 18.74 1.40
CA PRO A 348 22.27 20.10 1.02
C PRO A 348 21.43 20.10 -0.27
N GLY A 349 20.24 20.71 -0.21
CA GLY A 349 19.36 20.79 -1.37
C GLY A 349 18.71 19.44 -1.72
N HIS A 350 17.76 19.45 -2.65
CA HIS A 350 16.98 18.27 -3.06
C HIS A 350 17.81 17.23 -3.86
N SER A 351 19.13 17.18 -3.68
CA SER A 351 20.05 16.29 -4.42
C SER A 351 19.80 14.80 -4.14
N GLY A 352 19.07 14.46 -3.06
CA GLY A 352 18.70 13.11 -2.68
C GLY A 352 17.27 12.65 -3.04
N ASP A 353 16.61 13.31 -4.00
CA ASP A 353 15.24 12.94 -4.39
C ASP A 353 15.17 11.89 -5.52
N HIS A 354 16.30 11.42 -6.03
CA HIS A 354 16.33 10.53 -7.18
C HIS A 354 16.54 9.07 -6.77
N ARG A 355 15.86 8.17 -7.49
CA ARG A 355 16.10 6.73 -7.49
C ARG A 355 16.22 6.25 -8.93
N LEU A 356 17.13 5.33 -9.19
CA LEU A 356 17.24 4.68 -10.48
C LEU A 356 16.35 3.47 -10.53
N ARG A 357 15.59 3.35 -11.62
CA ARG A 357 14.92 2.13 -12.01
C ARG A 357 15.79 1.42 -13.03
N THR A 358 16.26 0.23 -12.67
CA THR A 358 17.08 -0.63 -13.52
C THR A 358 16.28 -1.85 -13.95
N ALA A 359 16.82 -2.66 -14.86
CA ALA A 359 16.23 -3.94 -15.24
C ALA A 359 16.17 -4.94 -14.06
N VAL A 360 17.07 -4.79 -13.08
CA VAL A 360 17.27 -5.72 -11.95
C VAL A 360 16.64 -5.23 -10.64
N GLY A 361 16.15 -3.99 -10.59
CA GLY A 361 15.49 -3.45 -9.40
C GLY A 361 15.54 -1.92 -9.31
N HIS A 362 15.27 -1.41 -8.12
CA HIS A 362 15.34 0.02 -7.82
C HIS A 362 16.45 0.27 -6.82
N THR A 363 17.24 1.31 -7.04
CA THR A 363 18.24 1.76 -6.06
C THR A 363 17.54 2.46 -4.89
N ASP A 364 18.09 2.36 -3.69
CA ASP A 364 17.58 3.10 -2.53
C ASP A 364 17.69 4.62 -2.70
N LEU A 365 18.82 5.09 -3.22
CA LEU A 365 19.10 6.49 -3.46
C LEU A 365 20.13 6.67 -4.59
N TYR A 366 19.93 7.71 -5.40
CA TYR A 366 20.87 8.14 -6.43
C TYR A 366 21.10 9.65 -6.34
N LEU A 367 22.36 10.07 -6.21
CA LEU A 367 22.73 11.48 -6.17
C LEU A 367 23.12 11.93 -7.57
N LEU A 368 22.23 12.70 -8.22
CA LEU A 368 22.36 13.07 -9.64
C LEU A 368 23.65 13.87 -9.93
N ASP A 369 23.99 14.80 -9.03
CA ASP A 369 25.15 15.69 -9.20
C ASP A 369 26.49 14.94 -9.10
N ASP A 370 26.53 13.92 -8.23
CA ASP A 370 27.74 13.14 -7.95
C ASP A 370 27.82 11.84 -8.75
N GLY A 371 26.71 11.38 -9.36
CA GLY A 371 26.60 10.04 -9.93
C GLY A 371 26.85 8.93 -8.89
N ASP A 372 26.40 9.14 -7.65
CA ASP A 372 26.58 8.21 -6.52
C ASP A 372 25.34 7.32 -6.36
N ILE A 373 25.49 6.02 -6.56
CA ILE A 373 24.45 5.04 -6.22
C ILE A 373 24.67 4.61 -4.78
N ILE A 374 23.64 4.77 -3.96
CA ILE A 374 23.68 4.46 -2.54
C ILE A 374 22.69 3.34 -2.26
N GLU A 375 23.17 2.27 -1.62
CA GLU A 375 22.39 1.11 -1.19
C GLU A 375 22.43 0.98 0.32
N ALA A 376 21.28 1.03 0.98
CA ALA A 376 21.17 0.94 2.42
C ALA A 376 20.91 -0.49 2.87
N LYS A 377 21.36 -0.83 4.08
CA LYS A 377 21.06 -2.12 4.71
C LYS A 377 20.56 -1.94 6.13
N ARG A 378 19.67 -2.84 6.56
CA ARG A 378 19.14 -2.85 7.94
C ARG A 378 20.13 -3.28 9.02
N GLY A 379 21.29 -3.81 8.64
CA GLY A 379 22.35 -4.24 9.56
C GLY A 379 23.74 -4.11 8.96
N ALA A 380 24.77 -4.21 9.80
CA ALA A 380 26.17 -3.98 9.42
C ALA A 380 27.03 -5.26 9.43
N ASP A 381 26.44 -6.43 9.69
CA ASP A 381 27.16 -7.70 9.69
C ASP A 381 27.59 -8.11 8.27
N HIS A 382 28.60 -8.96 8.19
CA HIS A 382 29.20 -9.47 6.93
C HIS A 382 28.16 -9.87 5.87
N ARG A 383 27.03 -10.46 6.26
CA ARG A 383 25.95 -10.84 5.33
C ARG A 383 25.36 -9.65 4.59
N TYR A 384 25.09 -8.55 5.29
CA TYR A 384 24.49 -7.34 4.73
C TYR A 384 25.49 -6.58 3.87
N VAL A 385 26.76 -6.59 4.27
CA VAL A 385 27.85 -6.00 3.49
C VAL A 385 27.96 -6.68 2.13
N ARG A 386 27.91 -8.02 2.09
CA ARG A 386 27.93 -8.77 0.83
C ARG A 386 26.68 -8.53 -0.03
N GLN A 387 25.52 -8.37 0.59
CA GLN A 387 24.28 -8.03 -0.13
C GLN A 387 24.37 -6.65 -0.78
N ALA A 388 24.77 -5.62 -0.02
CA ALA A 388 24.95 -4.27 -0.54
C ALA A 388 25.99 -4.24 -1.67
N LEU A 389 27.13 -4.91 -1.48
CA LEU A 389 28.18 -5.04 -2.51
C LEU A 389 27.61 -5.65 -3.81
N GLY A 390 26.88 -6.75 -3.71
CA GLY A 390 26.29 -7.42 -4.88
C GLY A 390 25.28 -6.53 -5.61
N GLN A 391 24.36 -5.92 -4.86
CA GLN A 391 23.32 -5.04 -5.43
C GLN A 391 23.91 -3.79 -6.09
N LEU A 392 24.87 -3.13 -5.45
CA LEU A 392 25.53 -1.96 -6.02
C LEU A 392 26.22 -2.28 -7.36
N LEU A 393 26.94 -3.41 -7.43
CA LEU A 393 27.58 -3.84 -8.67
C LEU A 393 26.56 -4.21 -9.75
N ASP A 394 25.44 -4.83 -9.37
CA ASP A 394 24.38 -5.21 -10.30
C ASP A 394 23.63 -3.97 -10.84
N TYR A 395 23.32 -2.99 -9.99
CA TYR A 395 22.71 -1.73 -10.44
C TYR A 395 23.63 -0.94 -11.37
N ALA A 396 24.93 -0.88 -11.06
CA ALA A 396 25.89 -0.10 -11.82
C ALA A 396 25.99 -0.54 -13.29
N VAL A 397 25.93 -1.85 -13.56
CA VAL A 397 26.01 -2.40 -14.93
C VAL A 397 24.67 -2.36 -15.67
N ASN A 398 23.56 -2.13 -14.96
CA ASN A 398 22.19 -2.16 -15.49
C ASN A 398 21.53 -0.76 -15.56
N THR A 399 22.32 0.32 -15.55
CA THR A 399 21.82 1.69 -15.66
C THR A 399 22.45 2.45 -16.83
N ASP A 400 21.65 3.29 -17.48
CA ASP A 400 22.09 4.23 -18.52
C ASP A 400 22.54 5.59 -17.92
N GLN A 401 22.41 5.77 -16.60
CA GLN A 401 22.81 6.99 -15.91
C GLN A 401 24.30 6.98 -15.55
N PRO A 402 24.97 8.15 -15.46
CA PRO A 402 26.36 8.23 -15.06
C PRO A 402 26.62 7.64 -13.67
N VAL A 403 27.52 6.67 -13.58
CA VAL A 403 27.99 6.11 -12.30
C VAL A 403 29.42 6.54 -12.05
N HIS A 404 29.62 7.31 -11.00
CA HIS A 404 30.94 7.81 -10.60
C HIS A 404 31.37 7.29 -9.23
N ARG A 405 30.39 6.90 -8.41
CA ARG A 405 30.61 6.39 -7.06
C ARG A 405 29.53 5.37 -6.71
N LEU A 406 29.91 4.40 -5.90
CA LEU A 406 29.03 3.43 -5.27
C LEU A 406 29.24 3.55 -3.77
N THR A 407 28.15 3.53 -3.00
CA THR A 407 28.20 3.69 -1.54
C THR A 407 27.27 2.68 -0.87
N ALA A 408 27.79 1.93 0.08
CA ALA A 408 26.97 1.10 0.96
C ALA A 408 26.68 1.84 2.27
N LEU A 409 25.40 1.99 2.62
CA LEU A 409 24.93 2.71 3.80
C LEU A 409 24.46 1.74 4.90
N PHE A 410 25.04 1.86 6.10
CA PHE A 410 24.78 0.96 7.23
C PHE A 410 24.33 1.70 8.50
N PRO A 411 23.60 1.01 9.42
CA PRO A 411 23.11 1.61 10.66
C PRO A 411 24.18 1.68 11.77
N ALA A 412 25.35 1.09 11.54
CA ALA A 412 26.52 1.11 12.40
C ALA A 412 27.77 0.80 11.56
N SER A 413 28.95 1.10 12.09
CA SER A 413 30.22 0.77 11.43
C SER A 413 30.36 -0.76 11.27
N PRO A 414 30.53 -1.28 10.03
CA PRO A 414 30.88 -2.68 9.82
C PRO A 414 32.27 -3.02 10.37
N LEU A 415 32.60 -4.31 10.46
CA LEU A 415 33.95 -4.71 10.83
C LEU A 415 34.97 -4.22 9.80
N SER A 416 36.20 -3.91 10.22
CA SER A 416 37.23 -3.38 9.31
C SER A 416 37.52 -4.28 8.10
N ALA A 417 37.41 -5.61 8.26
CA ALA A 417 37.54 -6.56 7.15
C ALA A 417 36.41 -6.43 6.11
N ASP A 418 35.20 -6.07 6.56
CA ASP A 418 34.03 -5.87 5.71
C ASP A 418 34.09 -4.54 4.97
N ILE A 419 34.57 -3.49 5.64
CA ILE A 419 34.88 -2.21 4.99
C ILE A 419 35.97 -2.41 3.92
N GLN A 420 37.02 -3.16 4.25
CA GLN A 420 38.09 -3.48 3.29
C GLN A 420 37.56 -4.27 2.08
N LEU A 421 36.60 -5.19 2.29
CA LEU A 421 35.96 -5.90 1.20
C LEU A 421 35.25 -4.93 0.24
N LEU A 422 34.49 -3.95 0.73
CA LEU A 422 33.87 -2.92 -0.11
C LEU A 422 34.93 -2.09 -0.86
N HIS A 423 35.97 -1.67 -0.15
CA HIS A 423 37.06 -0.86 -0.71
C HIS A 423 37.82 -1.58 -1.83
N CYS A 424 37.97 -2.90 -1.78
CA CYS A 424 38.55 -3.70 -2.86
C CYS A 424 37.82 -3.52 -4.20
N TYR A 425 36.53 -3.21 -4.16
CA TYR A 425 35.71 -2.97 -5.35
C TYR A 425 35.49 -1.48 -5.64
N GLY A 426 36.17 -0.57 -4.93
CA GLY A 426 36.03 0.87 -5.10
C GLY A 426 34.75 1.46 -4.49
N ILE A 427 34.06 0.69 -3.64
CA ILE A 427 32.79 1.06 -3.01
C ILE A 427 33.07 1.74 -1.67
N ASP A 428 32.46 2.90 -1.44
CA ASP A 428 32.55 3.62 -0.17
C ASP A 428 31.70 2.94 0.91
N CYS A 429 32.16 3.00 2.16
CA CYS A 429 31.36 2.61 3.32
C CYS A 429 30.83 3.88 4.00
N LEU A 430 29.52 3.98 4.15
CA LEU A 430 28.85 5.06 4.88
C LEU A 430 28.10 4.43 6.05
N TYR A 431 28.25 4.96 7.26
CA TYR A 431 27.49 4.47 8.40
C TYR A 431 26.98 5.58 9.30
N TRP A 432 25.87 5.28 9.95
CA TRP A 432 25.19 6.18 10.87
C TRP A 432 25.87 6.21 12.25
N ASN A 433 26.07 7.41 12.80
CA ASN A 433 26.69 7.60 14.12
C ASN A 433 25.67 7.55 15.29
N ARG A 434 24.43 7.12 15.02
CA ARG A 434 23.29 7.07 15.97
C ARG A 434 22.80 8.43 16.48
N ASP A 435 23.10 9.49 15.75
CA ASP A 435 22.63 10.85 15.98
C ASP A 435 22.13 11.47 14.66
N THR A 436 22.36 12.75 14.38
CA THR A 436 22.03 13.37 13.09
C THR A 436 23.19 13.34 12.09
N THR A 437 24.24 12.57 12.35
CA THR A 437 25.49 12.57 11.59
C THR A 437 25.82 11.20 11.01
N PHE A 438 26.59 11.22 9.92
CA PHE A 438 27.05 10.03 9.22
C PHE A 438 28.55 10.13 8.98
N THR A 439 29.24 8.99 9.06
CA THR A 439 30.66 8.87 8.77
C THR A 439 30.84 8.12 7.47
N ARG A 440 31.55 8.75 6.52
CA ARG A 440 31.93 8.13 5.25
C ARG A 440 33.41 7.72 5.30
N GLU A 441 33.67 6.44 5.06
CA GLU A 441 34.99 5.87 4.84
C GLU A 441 35.18 5.57 3.35
N PRO A 442 35.83 6.48 2.60
CA PRO A 442 35.95 6.35 1.16
C PRO A 442 36.92 5.24 0.77
N ALA A 443 36.59 4.51 -0.30
CA ALA A 443 37.57 3.68 -0.98
C ALA A 443 38.66 4.56 -1.62
N SER A 444 39.86 4.01 -1.84
CA SER A 444 40.93 4.76 -2.49
C SER A 444 40.55 5.19 -3.91
N ASP A 445 40.94 6.41 -4.31
CA ASP A 445 40.67 6.91 -5.67
C ASP A 445 41.29 6.01 -6.73
N THR A 446 42.49 5.47 -6.47
CA THR A 446 43.16 4.52 -7.36
C THR A 446 42.32 3.27 -7.59
N THR A 447 41.78 2.65 -6.54
CA THR A 447 40.92 1.46 -6.70
C THR A 447 39.63 1.83 -7.45
N ARG A 448 39.04 2.99 -7.15
CA ARG A 448 37.81 3.45 -7.83
C ARG A 448 38.03 3.68 -9.32
N GLU A 449 39.15 4.26 -9.71
CA GLU A 449 39.51 4.45 -11.12
C GLU A 449 39.71 3.13 -11.86
N ILE A 450 40.30 2.12 -11.20
CA ILE A 450 40.45 0.78 -11.76
C ILE A 450 39.09 0.09 -11.95
N MET A 451 38.17 0.24 -10.99
CA MET A 451 36.89 -0.46 -10.99
C MET A 451 35.82 0.22 -11.84
N ARG A 452 35.86 1.54 -12.00
CA ARG A 452 34.84 2.32 -12.72
C ARG A 452 34.53 1.80 -14.14
N PRO A 453 35.51 1.43 -14.99
CA PRO A 453 35.21 0.87 -16.31
C PRO A 453 34.40 -0.43 -16.25
N LEU A 454 34.59 -1.25 -15.20
CA LEU A 454 33.85 -2.50 -15.00
C LEU A 454 32.42 -2.24 -14.57
N TRP A 455 32.17 -1.19 -13.78
CA TRP A 455 30.83 -0.75 -13.40
C TRP A 455 30.02 -0.29 -14.59
N THR A 456 30.63 0.45 -15.52
CA THR A 456 29.97 1.00 -16.70
C THR A 456 29.93 0.04 -17.90
N MET A 457 30.38 -1.21 -17.71
CA MET A 457 30.39 -2.19 -18.78
C MET A 457 28.95 -2.63 -19.06
N VAL A 458 28.32 -2.00 -20.05
CA VAL A 458 26.97 -2.36 -20.51
C VAL A 458 26.99 -3.83 -20.91
N LEU A 459 26.30 -4.67 -20.14
CA LEU A 459 26.04 -6.05 -20.54
C LEU A 459 25.07 -5.98 -21.72
N ASN A 460 25.58 -6.17 -22.94
CA ASN A 460 24.76 -6.33 -24.13
C ASN A 460 23.87 -7.57 -23.94
N HIS A 461 22.68 -7.40 -23.37
CA HIS A 461 21.66 -8.44 -23.37
C HIS A 461 21.11 -8.56 -24.80
N PRO A 462 21.28 -9.70 -25.50
CA PRO A 462 20.55 -9.93 -26.74
C PRO A 462 19.05 -9.93 -26.42
N LYS A 463 18.30 -9.14 -27.21
CA LYS A 463 16.83 -9.00 -27.11
C LYS A 463 16.09 -10.31 -27.28
#